data_AF-A0A932YTV5-F1
#
_entry.id   AF-A0A932YTV5-F1
#
_cell.length_a   1.000
_cell.length_b   1.000
_cell.length_c   1.000
_cell.angle_alpha   90.00
_cell.angle_beta   90.00
_cell.angle_gamma   90.00
#
_symmetry.space_group_name_H-M   'P 1'
#
loop_
_entity.id
_entity.type
_entity.pdbx_description
1 polymer ?
#
loop_
_entity_poly.entity_id
_entity_poly.type
_entity_poly.pdbx_seq_one_letter_code
_entity_poly.pdbx_strand_id
1 'polypeptide(L)'
;MRAPLVISLALVLGACGSAPKKGGYYKDDGPHQRPPAGLDSIADATPRAEPLHRYANRPYRVFGKDYRPLAAVQPFRQRGMASWYGKRFHGQRTASGEPYDMYKMTAAHPTLPIPSYARVTNLANGRSVVVRINDRGPFHAGRIIDLSYVAAHRLGYIGAGSAQVQVEAIVPGATRSSL
;
A
#
# COMPACT_ATOMS: atom_id res chain seq x y z
N MET A 1 44.16 39.29 -55.61
CA MET A 1 44.59 39.78 -54.28
C MET A 1 43.39 39.79 -53.35
N ARG A 2 43.52 39.13 -52.19
CA ARG A 2 42.76 39.28 -50.93
C ARG A 2 41.23 39.03 -50.95
N ALA A 3 40.88 37.80 -50.57
CA ALA A 3 39.57 37.45 -50.00
C ALA A 3 39.39 38.06 -48.60
N PRO A 4 38.16 38.44 -48.18
CA PRO A 4 37.84 38.62 -46.78
C PRO A 4 37.09 37.40 -46.23
N LEU A 5 37.79 36.72 -45.32
CA LEU A 5 37.26 36.01 -44.14
C LEU A 5 36.34 36.99 -43.37
N VAL A 6 35.20 36.59 -42.78
CA VAL A 6 35.10 36.33 -41.33
C VAL A 6 33.64 36.02 -40.91
N ILE A 7 33.51 34.83 -40.33
CA ILE A 7 32.78 34.42 -39.11
C ILE A 7 31.23 34.51 -39.11
N SER A 8 30.63 33.35 -39.37
CA SER A 8 29.26 33.00 -39.00
C SER A 8 29.13 32.83 -37.48
N LEU A 9 28.22 33.59 -36.88
CA LEU A 9 27.78 33.47 -35.49
C LEU A 9 26.94 32.18 -35.33
N ALA A 10 27.51 31.14 -34.74
CA ALA A 10 26.78 29.95 -34.36
C ALA A 10 26.00 30.20 -33.06
N LEU A 11 24.67 30.31 -33.16
CA LEU A 11 23.75 30.29 -32.03
C LEU A 11 23.87 28.94 -31.31
N VAL A 12 24.41 28.95 -30.09
CA VAL A 12 24.36 27.78 -29.20
C VAL A 12 22.95 27.73 -28.59
N LEU A 13 22.11 26.84 -29.10
CA LEU A 13 20.82 26.49 -28.50
C LEU A 13 21.07 25.91 -27.11
N GLY A 14 20.67 26.65 -26.07
CA GLY A 14 20.63 26.18 -24.70
C GLY A 14 19.69 24.99 -24.58
N ALA A 15 20.23 23.82 -24.29
CA ALA A 15 19.45 22.65 -23.91
C ALA A 15 18.76 22.94 -22.56
N CYS A 16 17.47 23.28 -22.59
CA CYS A 16 16.61 23.23 -21.42
C CYS A 16 16.46 21.77 -20.99
N GLY A 17 17.40 21.28 -20.18
CA GLY A 17 17.24 20.04 -19.43
C GLY A 17 16.05 20.20 -18.48
N SER A 18 14.91 19.63 -18.87
CA SER A 18 13.75 19.51 -17.99
C SER A 18 14.13 18.55 -16.87
N ALA A 19 14.47 19.08 -15.69
CA ALA A 19 14.66 18.26 -14.51
C ALA A 19 13.40 17.40 -14.27
N PRO A 20 13.54 16.11 -13.91
CA PRO A 20 12.38 15.27 -13.65
C PRO A 20 11.58 15.88 -12.49
N LYS A 21 10.30 16.19 -12.72
CA LYS A 21 9.38 16.69 -11.68
C LYS A 21 9.45 15.74 -10.48
N LYS A 22 9.92 16.23 -9.34
CA LYS A 22 9.89 15.53 -8.05
C LYS A 22 8.43 15.11 -7.79
N GLY A 23 8.15 13.80 -7.80
CA GLY A 23 6.80 13.25 -7.77
C GLY A 23 6.00 13.68 -6.53
N GLY A 24 4.72 14.03 -6.73
CA GLY A 24 3.81 14.62 -5.74
C GLY A 24 3.32 13.69 -4.62
N TYR A 25 4.24 12.94 -3.98
CA TYR A 25 3.93 12.11 -2.81
C TYR A 25 4.08 12.92 -1.51
N TYR A 26 3.14 12.76 -0.59
CA TYR A 26 3.16 13.49 0.69
C TYR A 26 4.47 13.24 1.45
N LYS A 27 5.18 14.32 1.81
CA LYS A 27 6.45 14.28 2.54
C LYS A 27 7.51 13.35 1.94
N ASP A 28 7.57 13.27 0.61
CA ASP A 28 8.46 12.38 -0.14
C ASP A 28 8.24 10.88 0.19
N ASP A 29 7.09 10.47 0.75
CA ASP A 29 6.75 9.08 1.09
C ASP A 29 6.25 8.26 -0.12
N GLY A 30 6.86 8.48 -1.27
CA GLY A 30 6.58 7.71 -2.48
C GLY A 30 7.18 6.30 -2.46
N PRO A 31 7.09 5.56 -3.57
CA PRO A 31 7.91 4.36 -3.74
C PRO A 31 9.41 4.68 -3.73
N HIS A 32 10.24 3.63 -3.67
CA HIS A 32 11.64 3.76 -4.04
C HIS A 32 11.77 4.35 -5.45
N GLN A 33 12.86 5.09 -5.71
CA GLN A 33 13.10 5.73 -7.01
C GLN A 33 13.16 4.71 -8.15
N ARG A 34 13.61 3.49 -7.85
CA ARG A 34 13.65 2.35 -8.77
C ARG A 34 13.03 1.15 -8.07
N PRO A 35 11.70 0.94 -8.18
CA PRO A 35 11.06 -0.28 -7.74
C PRO A 35 11.61 -1.50 -8.52
N PRO A 36 11.63 -2.70 -7.93
CA PRO A 36 12.03 -3.90 -8.64
C PRO A 36 11.08 -4.19 -9.80
N ALA A 37 11.59 -4.87 -10.83
CA ALA A 37 10.78 -5.34 -11.94
C ALA A 37 9.81 -6.45 -11.49
N GLY A 38 8.78 -6.71 -12.29
CA GLY A 38 7.90 -7.87 -12.08
C GLY A 38 6.87 -7.71 -10.96
N LEU A 39 6.54 -6.50 -10.52
CA LEU A 39 5.57 -6.28 -9.43
C LEU A 39 4.21 -6.96 -9.68
N ASP A 40 3.76 -7.05 -10.93
CA ASP A 40 2.52 -7.73 -11.29
C ASP A 40 2.56 -9.26 -11.08
N SER A 41 3.75 -9.85 -11.07
CA SER A 41 3.96 -11.29 -10.84
C SER A 41 4.09 -11.67 -9.36
N ILE A 42 4.14 -10.69 -8.46
CA ILE A 42 4.19 -10.96 -7.01
C ILE A 42 2.85 -11.58 -6.59
N ALA A 43 2.92 -12.83 -6.13
CA ALA A 43 1.75 -13.59 -5.70
C ALA A 43 1.04 -12.94 -4.51
N ASP A 44 -0.27 -13.13 -4.46
CA ASP A 44 -1.12 -12.79 -3.31
C ASP A 44 -0.63 -13.47 -2.02
N ALA A 45 -0.98 -12.88 -0.86
CA ALA A 45 -0.75 -13.55 0.41
C ALA A 45 -1.58 -14.84 0.49
N THR A 46 -0.95 -15.96 0.85
CA THR A 46 -1.64 -17.24 1.04
C THR A 46 -2.33 -17.29 2.41
N PRO A 47 -3.67 -17.38 2.50
CA PRO A 47 -4.38 -17.48 3.77
C PRO A 47 -4.05 -18.76 4.52
N ARG A 48 -3.81 -18.65 5.83
CA ARG A 48 -3.46 -19.77 6.73
C ARG A 48 -4.12 -19.55 8.09
N ALA A 49 -4.49 -20.64 8.75
CA ALA A 49 -4.86 -20.58 10.16
C ALA A 49 -3.58 -20.42 10.99
N GLU A 50 -3.43 -19.28 11.65
CA GLU A 50 -2.26 -18.95 12.47
C GLU A 50 -2.70 -18.51 13.87
N PRO A 51 -1.90 -18.79 14.91
CA PRO A 51 -2.12 -18.23 16.23
C PRO A 51 -2.13 -16.69 16.19
N LEU A 52 -3.14 -16.09 16.82
CA LEU A 52 -3.22 -14.63 16.92
C LEU A 52 -2.09 -14.06 17.78
N HIS A 53 -1.53 -12.93 17.36
CA HIS A 53 -0.46 -12.25 18.06
C HIS A 53 -0.94 -11.75 19.44
N ARG A 54 -0.22 -12.14 20.50
CA ARG A 54 -0.63 -11.94 21.90
C ARG A 54 -0.86 -10.48 22.29
N TYR A 55 -0.07 -9.56 21.72
CA TYR A 55 -0.08 -8.14 22.10
C TYR A 55 -0.78 -7.24 21.09
N ALA A 56 -0.70 -7.57 19.79
CA ALA A 56 -1.21 -6.70 18.73
C ALA A 56 -2.75 -6.67 18.65
N ASN A 57 -3.42 -7.63 19.29
CA ASN A 57 -4.88 -7.72 19.34
C ASN A 57 -5.51 -7.13 20.61
N ARG A 58 -4.71 -6.54 21.51
CA ARG A 58 -5.22 -5.85 22.69
C ARG A 58 -5.91 -4.53 22.30
N PRO A 59 -6.93 -4.07 23.04
CA PRO A 59 -7.44 -2.72 22.89
C PRO A 59 -6.31 -1.68 23.00
N TYR A 60 -6.39 -0.62 22.20
CA TYR A 60 -5.35 0.39 22.13
C TYR A 60 -5.95 1.76 21.81
N ARG A 61 -5.20 2.83 22.11
CA ARG A 61 -5.63 4.22 21.91
C ARG A 61 -4.62 4.96 21.05
N VAL A 62 -5.10 5.65 20.00
CA VAL A 62 -4.27 6.49 19.12
C VAL A 62 -5.01 7.79 18.84
N PHE A 63 -4.33 8.93 18.97
CA PHE A 63 -4.90 10.28 18.79
C PHE A 63 -6.23 10.48 19.54
N GLY A 64 -6.29 9.98 20.79
CA GLY A 64 -7.47 10.13 21.64
C GLY A 64 -8.62 9.16 21.33
N LYS A 65 -8.56 8.40 20.24
CA LYS A 65 -9.58 7.41 19.84
C LYS A 65 -9.20 5.99 20.25
N ASP A 66 -10.16 5.29 20.85
CA ASP A 66 -10.02 3.89 21.25
C ASP A 66 -10.36 2.95 20.09
N TYR A 67 -9.57 1.88 19.97
CA TYR A 67 -9.75 0.81 19.01
C TYR A 67 -9.77 -0.53 19.73
N ARG A 68 -10.68 -1.41 19.31
CA ARG A 68 -10.81 -2.77 19.83
C ARG A 68 -10.72 -3.75 18.67
N PRO A 69 -9.56 -4.41 18.46
CA PRO A 69 -9.45 -5.49 17.49
C PRO A 69 -10.44 -6.60 17.77
N LEU A 70 -10.88 -7.28 16.70
CA LEU A 70 -11.71 -8.47 16.80
C LEU A 70 -10.93 -9.56 17.55
N ALA A 71 -11.62 -10.26 18.47
CA ALA A 71 -10.99 -11.28 19.31
C ALA A 71 -10.62 -12.56 18.54
N ALA A 72 -11.26 -12.80 17.39
CA ALA A 72 -11.05 -13.97 16.55
C ALA A 72 -11.17 -13.61 15.06
N VAL A 73 -10.60 -14.44 14.20
CA VAL A 73 -10.82 -14.38 12.74
C VAL A 73 -12.24 -14.85 12.47
N GLN A 74 -13.06 -13.96 11.93
CA GLN A 74 -14.49 -14.19 11.67
C GLN A 74 -14.90 -13.50 10.36
N PRO A 75 -16.07 -13.85 9.78
CA PRO A 75 -16.61 -13.13 8.63
C PRO A 75 -16.66 -11.63 8.89
N PHE A 76 -16.11 -10.86 7.96
CA PHE A 76 -16.07 -9.41 8.01
C PHE A 76 -16.14 -8.85 6.61
N ARG A 77 -16.90 -7.77 6.44
CA ARG A 77 -17.01 -7.02 5.19
C ARG A 77 -17.12 -5.54 5.51
N GLN A 78 -16.28 -4.72 4.89
CA GLN A 78 -16.36 -3.27 5.01
C GLN A 78 -16.04 -2.61 3.67
N ARG A 79 -16.73 -1.51 3.35
CA ARG A 79 -16.37 -0.61 2.24
C ARG A 79 -15.85 0.70 2.79
N GLY A 80 -14.92 1.31 2.07
CA GLY A 80 -14.36 2.62 2.44
C GLY A 80 -13.07 2.94 1.71
N MET A 81 -12.44 4.04 2.11
CA MET A 81 -11.23 4.52 1.46
C MET A 81 -10.01 3.69 1.89
N ALA A 82 -9.26 3.17 0.92
CA ALA A 82 -7.91 2.65 1.13
C ALA A 82 -6.87 3.74 0.87
N SER A 83 -5.74 3.65 1.56
CA SER A 83 -4.50 4.30 1.12
C SER A 83 -3.35 3.29 1.05
N TRP A 84 -2.12 3.77 0.91
CA TRP A 84 -0.92 2.94 0.96
C TRP A 84 0.22 3.72 1.60
N TYR A 85 1.17 3.01 2.21
CA TYR A 85 2.29 3.61 2.93
C TYR A 85 3.61 3.32 2.22
N GLY A 86 4.42 4.37 2.09
CA GLY A 86 5.59 4.37 1.20
C GLY A 86 6.90 4.04 1.90
N LYS A 87 7.99 4.47 1.26
CA LYS A 87 9.37 4.06 1.61
C LYS A 87 9.80 4.48 3.00
N ARG A 88 9.20 5.50 3.62
CA ARG A 88 9.60 5.96 4.96
C ARG A 88 9.33 4.92 6.03
N PHE A 89 8.36 4.05 5.79
CA PHE A 89 8.02 2.96 6.70
C PHE A 89 8.82 1.69 6.40
N HIS A 90 9.44 1.56 5.22
CA HIS A 90 10.11 0.34 4.81
C HIS A 90 11.21 -0.03 5.81
N GLY A 91 11.22 -1.29 6.27
CA GLY A 91 12.11 -1.80 7.31
C GLY A 91 11.70 -1.47 8.75
N GLN A 92 10.74 -0.58 8.99
CA GLN A 92 10.22 -0.28 10.33
C GLN A 92 9.35 -1.42 10.86
N ARG A 93 9.28 -1.59 12.18
CA ARG A 93 8.45 -2.62 12.80
C ARG A 93 6.97 -2.27 12.69
N THR A 94 6.18 -3.23 12.20
CA THR A 94 4.71 -3.21 12.25
C THR A 94 4.22 -3.59 13.66
N ALA A 95 2.91 -3.47 13.91
CA ALA A 95 2.28 -3.91 15.15
C ALA A 95 2.44 -5.41 15.44
N SER A 96 2.62 -6.25 14.39
CA SER A 96 2.98 -7.67 14.56
C SER A 96 4.42 -7.89 15.01
N GLY A 97 5.28 -6.87 14.91
CA GLY A 97 6.72 -6.96 15.10
C GLY A 97 7.51 -7.30 13.83
N GLU A 98 6.84 -7.75 12.77
CA GLU A 98 7.46 -7.98 11.45
C GLU A 98 7.94 -6.64 10.85
N PRO A 99 9.14 -6.58 10.23
CA PRO A 99 9.54 -5.41 9.45
C PRO A 99 8.61 -5.20 8.26
N TYR A 100 8.17 -3.96 8.04
CA TYR A 100 7.37 -3.63 6.86
C TYR A 100 8.20 -3.74 5.58
N ASP A 101 7.72 -4.59 4.67
CA ASP A 101 8.25 -4.71 3.32
C ASP A 101 7.20 -4.22 2.32
N MET A 102 7.51 -3.13 1.61
CA MET A 102 6.57 -2.54 0.65
C MET A 102 6.31 -3.43 -0.58
N TYR A 103 7.10 -4.48 -0.77
CA TYR A 103 6.97 -5.46 -1.84
C TYR A 103 6.37 -6.79 -1.38
N LYS A 104 5.91 -6.88 -0.12
CA LYS A 104 5.08 -8.00 0.36
C LYS A 104 3.59 -7.64 0.32
N MET A 105 2.74 -8.64 0.17
CA MET A 105 1.28 -8.48 0.17
C MET A 105 0.73 -8.34 1.59
N THR A 106 0.99 -7.19 2.22
CA THR A 106 0.58 -6.87 3.59
C THR A 106 -0.29 -5.61 3.67
N ALA A 107 -0.98 -5.44 4.80
CA ALA A 107 -1.79 -4.27 5.08
C ALA A 107 -1.88 -3.95 6.57
N ALA A 108 -2.13 -2.68 6.88
CA ALA A 108 -2.57 -2.21 8.18
C ALA A 108 -4.11 -2.10 8.21
N HIS A 109 -4.73 -2.63 9.27
CA HIS A 109 -6.17 -2.44 9.52
C HIS A 109 -6.42 -2.14 11.01
N PRO A 110 -7.39 -1.26 11.37
CA PRO A 110 -7.57 -0.86 12.77
C PRO A 110 -8.05 -2.02 13.67
N THR A 111 -8.95 -2.87 13.15
CA THR A 111 -9.61 -3.88 13.99
C THR A 111 -9.53 -5.34 13.52
N LEU A 112 -9.13 -5.66 12.29
CA LEU A 112 -8.96 -7.05 11.88
C LEU A 112 -7.84 -7.71 12.71
N PRO A 113 -7.97 -8.99 13.10
CA PRO A 113 -6.96 -9.64 13.91
C PRO A 113 -5.58 -9.66 13.24
N ILE A 114 -4.52 -9.65 14.04
CA ILE A 114 -3.15 -9.87 13.57
C ILE A 114 -2.65 -11.23 14.08
N PRO A 115 -2.12 -12.10 13.22
CA PRO A 115 -2.31 -12.06 11.78
C PRO A 115 -3.75 -12.43 11.38
N SER A 116 -4.19 -11.91 10.24
CA SER A 116 -5.35 -12.42 9.51
C SER A 116 -5.18 -12.11 8.03
N TYR A 117 -6.14 -12.50 7.20
CA TYR A 117 -6.08 -12.30 5.76
C TYR A 117 -7.35 -11.62 5.27
N ALA A 118 -7.19 -10.74 4.28
CA ALA A 118 -8.31 -10.07 3.66
C ALA A 118 -8.18 -10.05 2.15
N ARG A 119 -9.30 -10.28 1.46
CA ARG A 119 -9.45 -9.89 0.06
C ARG A 119 -9.79 -8.41 0.02
N VAL A 120 -9.05 -7.65 -0.75
CA VAL A 120 -9.30 -6.24 -1.00
C VAL A 120 -9.61 -6.06 -2.47
N THR A 121 -10.75 -5.47 -2.77
CA THR A 121 -11.21 -5.23 -4.14
C THR A 121 -11.32 -3.73 -4.38
N ASN A 122 -10.64 -3.22 -5.40
CA ASN A 122 -10.82 -1.84 -5.85
C ASN A 122 -12.15 -1.73 -6.60
N LEU A 123 -13.07 -0.91 -6.08
CA LEU A 123 -14.41 -0.80 -6.60
C LEU A 123 -14.48 -0.09 -7.96
N ALA A 124 -13.48 0.70 -8.32
CA ALA A 124 -13.46 1.44 -9.58
C ALA A 124 -13.09 0.56 -10.79
N ASN A 125 -12.35 -0.53 -10.59
CA ASN A 125 -11.84 -1.37 -11.68
C ASN A 125 -12.05 -2.88 -11.48
N GLY A 126 -12.63 -3.30 -10.35
CA GLY A 126 -12.89 -4.69 -10.04
C GLY A 126 -11.66 -5.55 -9.73
N ARG A 127 -10.45 -5.00 -9.77
CA ARG A 127 -9.22 -5.73 -9.44
C ARG A 127 -9.23 -6.08 -7.95
N SER A 128 -8.78 -7.28 -7.62
CA SER A 128 -8.67 -7.73 -6.22
C SER A 128 -7.32 -8.36 -5.93
N VAL A 129 -6.92 -8.27 -4.67
CA VAL A 129 -5.73 -8.93 -4.12
C VAL A 129 -6.04 -9.50 -2.75
N VAL A 130 -5.28 -10.50 -2.32
CA VAL A 130 -5.28 -10.99 -0.95
C VAL A 130 -4.02 -10.49 -0.23
N VAL A 131 -4.22 -9.92 0.97
CA VAL A 131 -3.17 -9.39 1.84
C VAL A 131 -3.21 -10.02 3.22
N ARG A 132 -2.04 -10.10 3.87
CA ARG A 132 -1.91 -10.39 5.29
C ARG A 132 -2.05 -9.10 6.10
N ILE A 133 -2.93 -9.09 7.09
CA ILE A 133 -3.01 -8.03 8.09
C ILE A 133 -1.90 -8.25 9.11
N ASN A 134 -0.89 -7.37 9.11
CA ASN A 134 0.23 -7.46 10.05
C ASN A 134 0.50 -6.15 10.81
N ASP A 135 -0.30 -5.11 10.55
CA ASP A 135 -0.11 -3.80 11.16
C ASP A 135 -1.43 -3.11 11.58
N ARG A 136 -1.31 -2.03 12.35
CA ARG A 136 -2.43 -1.20 12.86
C ARG A 136 -2.43 0.16 12.20
N GLY A 137 -3.65 0.66 11.96
CA GLY A 137 -3.90 1.86 11.16
C GLY A 137 -4.85 1.52 10.02
N PRO A 138 -5.26 2.47 9.17
CA PRO A 138 -4.97 3.91 9.24
C PRO A 138 -5.60 4.59 10.46
N PHE A 139 -5.00 5.71 10.87
CA PHE A 139 -5.55 6.59 11.92
C PHE A 139 -6.07 7.93 11.37
N HIS A 140 -6.02 8.11 10.05
CA HIS A 140 -6.66 9.24 9.38
C HIS A 140 -8.15 8.97 9.18
N ALA A 141 -8.97 9.96 9.48
CA ALA A 141 -10.43 9.85 9.35
C ALA A 141 -10.83 9.46 7.91
N GLY A 142 -11.81 8.55 7.80
CA GLY A 142 -12.38 8.11 6.53
C GLY A 142 -11.62 6.97 5.82
N ARG A 143 -10.41 6.61 6.27
CA ARG A 143 -9.67 5.46 5.73
C ARG A 143 -9.90 4.20 6.56
N ILE A 144 -9.98 3.06 5.89
CA ILE A 144 -10.30 1.78 6.52
C ILE A 144 -9.13 0.79 6.47
N ILE A 145 -8.21 0.96 5.52
CA ILE A 145 -7.08 0.07 5.31
C ILE A 145 -5.93 0.84 4.64
N ASP A 146 -4.71 0.57 5.07
CA ASP A 146 -3.50 1.03 4.40
C ASP A 146 -2.78 -0.19 3.83
N LEU A 147 -2.56 -0.19 2.52
CA LEU A 147 -1.97 -1.32 1.80
C LEU A 147 -0.47 -1.11 1.57
N SER A 148 0.26 -2.21 1.39
CA SER A 148 1.63 -2.13 0.88
C SER A 148 1.66 -1.53 -0.52
N TYR A 149 2.82 -0.99 -0.92
CA TYR A 149 3.01 -0.43 -2.26
C TYR A 149 2.66 -1.45 -3.36
N VAL A 150 3.14 -2.70 -3.27
CA VAL A 150 2.83 -3.72 -4.28
C VAL A 150 1.33 -4.05 -4.34
N ALA A 151 0.63 -4.10 -3.21
CA ALA A 151 -0.79 -4.38 -3.19
C ALA A 151 -1.59 -3.24 -3.84
N ALA A 152 -1.24 -1.98 -3.54
CA ALA A 152 -1.84 -0.82 -4.18
C ALA A 152 -1.50 -0.70 -5.68
N HIS A 153 -0.29 -1.11 -6.08
CA HIS A 153 0.11 -1.23 -7.49
C HIS A 153 -0.79 -2.24 -8.22
N ARG A 154 -0.93 -3.44 -7.68
CA ARG A 154 -1.75 -4.51 -8.27
C ARG A 154 -3.25 -4.21 -8.25
N LEU A 155 -3.71 -3.31 -7.39
CA LEU A 155 -5.07 -2.76 -7.40
C LEU A 155 -5.23 -1.53 -8.32
N GLY A 156 -4.13 -1.00 -8.87
CA GLY A 156 -4.15 0.04 -9.88
C GLY A 156 -4.51 1.43 -9.38
N TYR A 157 -4.12 1.80 -8.14
CA TYR A 157 -4.44 3.13 -7.60
C TYR A 157 -3.24 3.92 -7.03
N ILE A 158 -1.99 3.48 -7.28
CA ILE A 158 -0.79 4.19 -6.83
C ILE A 158 -0.80 5.67 -7.21
N GLY A 159 -1.09 5.99 -8.48
CA GLY A 159 -1.09 7.36 -8.97
C GLY A 159 -2.15 8.25 -8.31
N ALA A 160 -3.30 7.68 -7.92
CA ALA A 160 -4.36 8.39 -7.21
C ALA A 160 -4.09 8.54 -5.70
N GLY A 161 -3.13 7.79 -5.14
CA GLY A 161 -2.82 7.74 -3.71
C GLY A 161 -3.85 7.00 -2.85
N SER A 162 -5.11 6.94 -3.28
CA SER A 162 -6.22 6.30 -2.57
C SER A 162 -7.28 5.75 -3.52
N ALA A 163 -8.11 4.83 -3.03
CA ALA A 163 -9.22 4.26 -3.80
C ALA A 163 -10.36 3.80 -2.87
N GLN A 164 -11.59 3.81 -3.39
CA GLN A 164 -12.70 3.12 -2.73
C GLN A 164 -12.53 1.61 -2.88
N VAL A 165 -12.51 0.89 -1.76
CA VAL A 165 -12.32 -0.55 -1.74
C VAL A 165 -13.41 -1.27 -0.94
N GLN A 166 -13.54 -2.56 -1.21
CA GLN A 166 -14.20 -3.52 -0.34
C GLN A 166 -13.16 -4.43 0.29
N VAL A 167 -13.18 -4.52 1.62
CA VAL A 167 -12.33 -5.41 2.43
C VAL A 167 -13.19 -6.55 2.95
N GLU A 168 -12.78 -7.78 2.69
CA GLU A 168 -13.46 -9.01 3.12
C GLU A 168 -12.46 -9.92 3.84
N ALA A 169 -12.71 -10.25 5.11
CA ALA A 169 -11.85 -11.20 5.82
C ALA A 169 -11.99 -12.60 5.22
N ILE A 170 -10.85 -13.29 5.09
CA ILE A 170 -10.79 -14.69 4.70
C ILE A 170 -10.64 -15.51 5.96
N VAL A 171 -11.63 -16.37 6.25
CA VAL A 171 -11.60 -17.32 7.36
C VAL A 171 -11.07 -18.66 6.83
N PRO A 172 -9.83 -19.07 7.16
CA PRO A 172 -9.29 -20.35 6.70
C PRO A 172 -10.13 -21.52 7.22
N GLY A 173 -10.45 -22.48 6.35
CA GLY A 173 -11.24 -23.66 6.71
C GLY A 173 -12.75 -23.45 6.78
N ALA A 174 -13.26 -22.23 6.59
CA ALA A 174 -14.69 -22.04 6.38
C ALA A 174 -15.07 -22.54 4.98
N THR A 175 -15.79 -23.66 4.91
CA THR A 175 -16.42 -24.15 3.67
C THR A 175 -17.33 -23.05 3.13
N ARG A 176 -17.15 -22.63 1.87
CA ARG A 176 -18.11 -21.72 1.23
C ARG A 176 -19.44 -22.44 1.14
N SER A 177 -20.41 -22.07 1.99
CA SER A 177 -21.81 -22.37 1.70
C SER A 177 -22.21 -21.51 0.51
N SER A 178 -22.13 -22.10 -0.68
CA SER A 178 -22.80 -21.58 -1.86
C SER A 178 -24.30 -21.57 -1.56
N LEU A 179 -24.92 -20.39 -1.57
CA LEU A 179 -26.35 -20.26 -1.84
C LEU A 179 -26.57 -20.34 -3.35
#